data_AF-A0A2E2C5F8-F1
#
_entry.id   AF-A0A2E2C5F8-F1
#
_cell.length_a   1.000
_cell.length_b   1.000
_cell.length_c   1.000
_cell.angle_alpha   90.00
_cell.angle_beta   90.00
_cell.angle_gamma   90.00
#
_symmetry.space_group_name_H-M   'P 1'
#
loop_
_entity.id
_entity.type
_entity.pdbx_description
1 polymer ?
#
loop_
_entity_poly.entity_id
_entity_poly.type
_entity_poly.pdbx_seq_one_letter_code
_entity_poly.pdbx_strand_id
1 'polypeptide(L)'
;MKLATLTTQQKRLLESFSEADGVVKFFIFDCKENSFDSENHRKAVILAFRELQRQYDDDEERFSKEEGIPISDDFMITIDEDAANCLIPAQISWNDFLGTRYNFERNGLIVRGNSDLWNEFFYYTDPVKRRNIIPAEGIDDGIGTGFAYAFSSPPWGGVDLSAEELGILFDQFLKFIICGSTNSIIYEWPTNWSNYLDTEVEWWGSFLWSLSNSDSNQIVVIAASTTG
;
A
#
# COMPACT_ATOMS: atom_id res chain seq x y z
N MET A 1 13.47 5.02 -16.54
CA MET A 1 13.01 4.39 -15.29
C MET A 1 12.87 2.89 -15.54
N LYS A 2 13.18 2.04 -14.55
CA LYS A 2 13.00 0.58 -14.64
C LYS A 2 12.68 0.03 -13.24
N LEU A 3 12.08 -1.15 -13.17
CA LEU A 3 11.92 -1.85 -11.89
C LEU A 3 13.28 -2.04 -11.22
N ALA A 4 13.34 -1.73 -9.95
CA ALA A 4 14.54 -1.85 -9.14
C ALA A 4 14.86 -3.33 -8.92
N THR A 5 16.16 -3.63 -8.87
CA THR A 5 16.59 -4.95 -8.39
C THR A 5 16.48 -4.96 -6.87
N LEU A 6 15.47 -5.64 -6.36
CA LEU A 6 15.22 -5.73 -4.92
C LEU A 6 16.35 -6.47 -4.20
N THR A 7 16.77 -5.93 -3.06
CA THR A 7 17.67 -6.62 -2.14
C THR A 7 16.99 -7.87 -1.55
N THR A 8 17.78 -8.82 -1.03
CA THR A 8 17.24 -10.00 -0.33
C THR A 8 16.30 -9.61 0.81
N GLN A 9 16.59 -8.52 1.52
CA GLN A 9 15.76 -8.04 2.60
C GLN A 9 14.41 -7.51 2.10
N GLN A 10 14.41 -6.70 1.05
CA GLN A 10 13.17 -6.16 0.47
C GLN A 10 12.26 -7.26 -0.08
N LYS A 11 12.84 -8.25 -0.77
CA LYS A 11 12.08 -9.42 -1.26
C LYS A 11 11.37 -10.15 -0.13
N ARG A 12 12.12 -10.49 0.93
CA ARG A 12 11.55 -11.16 2.10
C ARG A 12 10.44 -10.37 2.78
N LEU A 13 10.56 -9.04 2.88
CA LEU A 13 9.51 -8.20 3.47
C LEU A 13 8.22 -8.23 2.64
N LEU A 14 8.33 -8.13 1.32
CA LEU A 14 7.19 -8.22 0.42
C LEU A 14 6.55 -9.61 0.45
N GLU A 15 7.37 -10.67 0.44
CA GLU A 15 6.92 -12.07 0.58
C GLU A 15 6.19 -12.28 1.91
N SER A 16 6.78 -11.90 3.05
CA SER A 16 6.15 -12.06 4.36
C SER A 16 4.86 -11.28 4.52
N PHE A 17 4.75 -10.09 3.91
CA PHE A 17 3.49 -9.35 3.93
C PHE A 17 2.42 -10.04 3.09
N SER A 18 2.77 -10.56 1.91
CA SER A 18 1.84 -11.32 1.06
C SER A 18 1.42 -12.65 1.69
N GLU A 19 2.33 -13.37 2.35
CA GLU A 19 2.04 -14.63 3.07
C GLU A 19 1.11 -14.42 4.26
N ALA A 20 1.06 -13.19 4.80
CA ALA A 20 0.17 -12.79 5.87
C ALA A 20 -1.14 -12.15 5.36
N ASP A 21 -1.54 -12.41 4.12
CA ASP A 21 -2.74 -11.84 3.47
C ASP A 21 -2.72 -10.30 3.31
N GLY A 22 -1.53 -9.70 3.26
CA GLY A 22 -1.35 -8.30 2.92
C GLY A 22 -1.73 -7.99 1.47
N VAL A 23 -2.66 -7.06 1.28
CA VAL A 23 -3.22 -6.74 -0.06
C VAL A 23 -2.62 -5.51 -0.74
N VAL A 24 -1.80 -4.72 -0.02
CA VAL A 24 -1.15 -3.53 -0.58
C VAL A 24 -0.02 -3.95 -1.53
N LYS A 25 -0.01 -3.42 -2.75
CA LYS A 25 1.01 -3.67 -3.77
C LYS A 25 2.08 -2.59 -3.74
N PHE A 26 3.33 -3.01 -3.89
CA PHE A 26 4.50 -2.13 -3.87
C PHE A 26 5.34 -2.35 -5.12
N PHE A 27 5.67 -1.26 -5.81
CA PHE A 27 6.56 -1.27 -6.97
C PHE A 27 7.69 -0.28 -6.74
N ILE A 28 8.92 -0.75 -6.80
CA ILE A 28 10.12 0.08 -6.58
C ILE A 28 10.80 0.28 -7.93
N PHE A 29 11.06 1.53 -8.30
CA PHE A 29 11.69 1.89 -9.56
C PHE A 29 13.01 2.63 -9.35
N ASP A 30 14.04 2.20 -10.06
CA ASP A 30 15.30 2.94 -10.16
C ASP A 30 15.12 4.14 -11.13
N CYS A 31 15.41 5.33 -10.63
CA CYS A 31 15.42 6.57 -11.39
C CYS A 31 16.85 6.94 -11.76
N LYS A 32 17.06 7.30 -13.04
CA LYS A 32 18.32 7.91 -13.47
C LYS A 32 18.17 9.40 -13.22
N GLU A 33 19.02 9.94 -12.34
CA GLU A 33 19.11 11.36 -11.95
C GLU A 33 18.02 11.84 -10.98
N ASN A 34 18.37 12.80 -10.11
CA ASN A 34 17.56 13.38 -9.02
C ASN A 34 16.33 14.19 -9.49
N SER A 35 15.65 13.76 -10.55
CA SER A 35 14.43 14.38 -11.07
C SER A 35 13.22 13.69 -10.46
N PHE A 36 12.89 14.03 -9.23
CA PHE A 36 11.69 13.52 -8.54
C PHE A 36 10.49 14.47 -8.73
N ASP A 37 10.32 14.97 -9.95
CA ASP A 37 9.18 15.78 -10.31
C ASP A 37 7.91 14.91 -10.47
N SER A 38 6.76 15.58 -10.52
CA SER A 38 5.47 14.91 -10.73
C SER A 38 5.42 14.10 -12.02
N GLU A 39 6.18 14.48 -13.06
CA GLU A 39 6.25 13.77 -14.33
C GLU A 39 6.87 12.37 -14.17
N ASN A 40 8.00 12.28 -13.47
CA ASN A 40 8.64 10.99 -13.23
C ASN A 40 7.83 10.12 -12.26
N HIS A 41 7.21 10.71 -11.25
CA HIS A 41 6.28 9.95 -10.41
C HIS A 41 5.07 9.44 -11.20
N ARG A 42 4.49 10.22 -12.13
CA ARG A 42 3.41 9.75 -13.02
C ARG A 42 3.87 8.58 -13.89
N LYS A 43 5.06 8.68 -14.48
CA LYS A 43 5.65 7.58 -15.25
C LYS A 43 5.82 6.32 -14.40
N ALA A 44 6.25 6.46 -13.14
CA ALA A 44 6.36 5.34 -12.21
C ALA A 44 5.01 4.69 -11.95
N VAL A 45 3.97 5.48 -11.70
CA VAL A 45 2.59 5.00 -11.50
C VAL A 45 2.08 4.23 -12.71
N ILE A 46 2.21 4.78 -13.92
CA ILE A 46 1.77 4.09 -15.15
C ILE A 46 2.53 2.78 -15.34
N LEU A 47 3.86 2.79 -15.13
CA LEU A 47 4.68 1.58 -15.23
C LEU A 47 4.31 0.54 -14.16
N ALA A 48 3.95 0.97 -12.94
CA ALA A 48 3.50 0.08 -11.88
C ALA A 48 2.22 -0.66 -12.28
N PHE A 49 1.26 0.04 -12.87
CA PHE A 49 0.00 -0.57 -13.30
C PHE A 49 0.16 -1.49 -14.51
N ARG A 50 1.05 -1.16 -15.44
CA ARG A 50 1.41 -2.08 -16.54
C ARG A 50 2.07 -3.35 -16.02
N GLU A 51 2.92 -3.23 -15.00
CA GLU A 51 3.52 -4.40 -14.35
C GLU A 51 2.49 -5.20 -13.56
N LEU A 52 1.56 -4.53 -12.88
CA LEU A 52 0.45 -5.16 -12.16
C LEU A 52 -0.44 -5.96 -13.12
N GLN A 53 -0.85 -5.36 -14.24
CA GLN A 53 -1.59 -6.04 -15.31
C GLN A 53 -0.83 -7.28 -15.80
N ARG A 54 0.47 -7.13 -16.10
CA ARG A 54 1.32 -8.26 -16.53
C ARG A 54 1.37 -9.39 -15.49
N GLN A 55 1.44 -9.07 -14.20
CA GLN A 55 1.45 -10.06 -13.12
C GLN A 55 0.12 -10.81 -13.02
N TYR A 56 -1.01 -10.10 -13.14
CA TYR A 56 -2.33 -10.72 -13.17
C TYR A 56 -2.51 -11.63 -14.38
N ASP A 57 -2.13 -11.18 -15.58
CA ASP A 57 -2.20 -11.98 -16.80
C ASP A 57 -1.38 -13.29 -16.67
N ASP A 58 -0.17 -13.22 -16.11
CA ASP A 58 0.70 -14.38 -15.86
C ASP A 58 0.06 -15.37 -14.86
N ASP A 59 -0.56 -14.86 -13.79
CA ASP A 59 -1.18 -15.68 -12.74
C ASP A 59 -2.48 -16.35 -13.24
N GLU A 60 -3.32 -15.64 -13.98
CA GLU A 60 -4.51 -16.18 -14.64
C GLU A 60 -4.14 -17.25 -15.68
N GLU A 61 -3.11 -17.01 -16.49
CA GLU A 61 -2.59 -18.02 -17.41
C GLU A 61 -2.10 -19.28 -16.70
N ARG A 62 -1.43 -19.13 -15.55
CA ARG A 62 -0.96 -20.26 -14.74
C ARG A 62 -2.15 -21.03 -14.18
N PHE A 63 -3.09 -20.34 -13.55
CA PHE A 63 -4.28 -20.93 -12.95
C PHE A 63 -5.14 -21.66 -13.99
N SER A 64 -5.37 -21.02 -15.16
CA SER A 64 -6.10 -21.62 -16.28
C SER A 64 -5.46 -22.93 -16.76
N LYS A 65 -4.12 -22.98 -16.83
CA LYS A 65 -3.38 -24.20 -17.22
C LYS A 65 -3.45 -25.30 -16.15
N GLU A 66 -3.43 -24.94 -14.87
CA GLU A 66 -3.45 -25.87 -13.74
C GLU A 66 -4.85 -26.48 -13.50
N GLU A 67 -5.89 -25.65 -13.54
CA GLU A 67 -7.27 -26.05 -13.24
C GLU A 67 -8.10 -26.39 -14.49
N GLY A 68 -7.59 -26.09 -15.69
CA GLY A 68 -8.30 -26.31 -16.96
C GLY A 68 -9.51 -25.40 -17.15
N ILE A 69 -9.55 -24.27 -16.43
CA ILE A 69 -10.62 -23.26 -16.49
C ILE A 69 -10.22 -22.19 -17.52
N PRO A 70 -11.06 -21.83 -18.50
CA PRO A 70 -10.75 -20.75 -19.45
C PRO A 70 -10.54 -19.41 -18.74
N ILE A 71 -9.58 -18.62 -19.22
CA ILE A 71 -9.38 -17.23 -18.77
C ILE A 71 -10.66 -16.44 -19.08
N SER A 72 -11.18 -15.71 -18.09
CA SER A 72 -12.32 -14.80 -18.26
C SER A 72 -11.82 -13.37 -18.40
N ASP A 73 -12.47 -12.59 -19.27
CA ASP A 73 -12.20 -11.16 -19.41
C ASP A 73 -12.58 -10.36 -18.15
N ASP A 74 -13.41 -10.94 -17.27
CA ASP A 74 -13.92 -10.28 -16.05
C ASP A 74 -12.82 -9.99 -15.00
N PHE A 75 -11.67 -10.65 -15.08
CA PHE A 75 -10.56 -10.50 -14.11
C PHE A 75 -9.36 -9.73 -14.67
N MET A 76 -9.45 -9.25 -15.92
CA MET A 76 -8.34 -8.55 -16.56
C MET A 76 -8.24 -7.12 -16.06
N ILE A 77 -7.04 -6.72 -15.62
CA ILE A 77 -6.78 -5.32 -15.30
C ILE A 77 -6.78 -4.49 -16.59
N THR A 78 -7.48 -3.37 -16.57
CA THR A 78 -7.54 -2.39 -17.65
C THR A 78 -7.06 -1.04 -17.18
N ILE A 79 -6.40 -0.32 -18.09
CA ILE A 79 -5.79 1.00 -17.85
C ILE A 79 -6.29 1.95 -18.93
N ASP A 80 -6.93 3.04 -18.54
CA ASP A 80 -7.17 4.18 -19.43
C ASP A 80 -5.88 4.99 -19.53
N GLU A 81 -5.07 4.68 -20.56
CA GLU A 81 -3.78 5.33 -20.81
C GLU A 81 -3.91 6.83 -21.04
N ASP A 82 -4.99 7.30 -21.69
CA ASP A 82 -5.18 8.72 -21.95
C ASP A 82 -5.47 9.48 -20.65
N ALA A 83 -6.34 8.92 -19.79
CA ALA A 83 -6.58 9.44 -18.45
C ALA A 83 -5.32 9.37 -17.58
N ALA A 84 -4.58 8.25 -17.62
CA ALA A 84 -3.36 8.04 -16.84
C ALA A 84 -2.27 9.07 -17.19
N ASN A 85 -2.12 9.41 -18.47
CA ASN A 85 -1.17 10.44 -18.92
C ASN A 85 -1.59 11.86 -18.51
N CYS A 86 -2.86 12.08 -18.19
CA CYS A 86 -3.41 13.36 -17.74
C CYS A 86 -3.53 13.48 -16.23
N LEU A 87 -3.06 12.49 -15.45
CA LEU A 87 -3.13 12.54 -13.99
C LEU A 87 -2.39 13.74 -13.42
N ILE A 88 -3.06 14.44 -12.52
CA ILE A 88 -2.52 15.56 -11.73
C ILE A 88 -2.46 15.09 -10.28
N PRO A 89 -1.27 14.92 -9.70
CA PRO A 89 -1.16 14.48 -8.31
C PRO A 89 -1.36 15.63 -7.34
N ALA A 90 -1.77 15.29 -6.12
CA ALA A 90 -1.64 16.18 -4.97
C ALA A 90 -0.33 15.87 -4.23
N GLN A 91 0.51 16.88 -4.01
CA GLN A 91 1.67 16.71 -3.12
C GLN A 91 1.18 16.75 -1.67
N ILE A 92 1.51 15.74 -0.88
CA ILE A 92 1.02 15.58 0.49
C ILE A 92 2.16 15.46 1.49
N SER A 93 1.86 15.67 2.77
CA SER A 93 2.83 15.53 3.86
C SER A 93 2.94 14.07 4.34
N TRP A 94 3.96 13.78 5.15
CA TRP A 94 4.06 12.51 5.87
C TRP A 94 2.84 12.25 6.79
N ASN A 95 2.29 13.30 7.39
CA ASN A 95 1.10 13.18 8.24
C ASN A 95 -0.12 12.72 7.44
N ASP A 96 -0.32 13.31 6.26
CA ASP A 96 -1.42 12.93 5.38
C ASP A 96 -1.20 11.52 4.80
N PHE A 97 0.04 11.20 4.42
CA PHE A 97 0.39 9.91 3.85
C PHE A 97 0.22 8.76 4.86
N LEU A 98 0.75 8.88 6.08
CA LEU A 98 0.60 7.83 7.08
C LEU A 98 -0.82 7.79 7.65
N GLY A 99 -1.49 8.95 7.72
CA GLY A 99 -2.87 9.07 8.16
C GLY A 99 -3.06 8.83 9.66
N THR A 100 -4.32 8.69 10.07
CA THR A 100 -4.73 8.63 11.49
C THR A 100 -4.35 7.34 12.21
N ARG A 101 -3.92 6.30 11.47
CA ARG A 101 -3.44 5.03 12.03
C ARG A 101 -1.97 5.05 12.39
N TYR A 102 -1.30 6.20 12.31
CA TYR A 102 0.07 6.36 12.75
C TYR A 102 0.17 7.44 13.82
N ASN A 103 0.83 7.11 14.94
CA ASN A 103 1.10 8.07 15.99
C ASN A 103 2.53 8.61 15.84
N PHE A 104 2.66 9.89 15.49
CA PHE A 104 3.94 10.56 15.30
C PHE A 104 4.72 10.81 16.60
N GLU A 105 4.04 10.96 17.74
CA GLU A 105 4.70 11.16 19.04
C GLU A 105 5.38 9.88 19.53
N ARG A 106 4.75 8.72 19.27
CA ARG A 106 5.26 7.40 19.62
C ARG A 106 6.02 6.72 18.48
N ASN A 107 6.03 7.34 17.29
CA ASN A 107 6.62 6.81 16.07
C ASN A 107 6.20 5.36 15.81
N GLY A 108 4.88 5.11 15.76
CA GLY A 108 4.39 3.75 15.68
C GLY A 108 2.95 3.61 15.18
N LEU A 109 2.68 2.43 14.62
CA LEU A 109 1.39 2.01 14.12
C LEU A 109 0.35 1.88 15.25
N ILE A 110 -0.87 2.31 14.94
CA ILE A 110 -2.07 2.04 15.71
C ILE A 110 -2.80 0.86 15.05
N VAL A 111 -3.01 -0.21 15.80
CA VAL A 111 -3.58 -1.47 15.32
C VAL A 111 -4.93 -1.76 15.97
N ARG A 112 -5.77 -2.55 15.29
CA ARG A 112 -6.99 -3.12 15.87
C ARG A 112 -6.65 -4.24 16.85
N GLY A 113 -7.48 -4.37 17.90
CA GLY A 113 -7.43 -5.53 18.76
C GLY A 113 -7.95 -6.79 18.08
N ASN A 114 -7.85 -7.92 18.77
CA ASN A 114 -8.38 -9.20 18.32
C ASN A 114 -9.54 -9.66 19.21
N SER A 115 -10.32 -10.63 18.71
CA SER A 115 -11.41 -11.29 19.45
C SER A 115 -12.37 -10.29 20.12
N ASP A 116 -12.51 -10.32 21.46
CA ASP A 116 -13.41 -9.45 22.22
C ASP A 116 -13.04 -7.96 22.18
N LEU A 117 -11.89 -7.59 21.60
CA LEU A 117 -11.38 -6.23 21.47
C LEU A 117 -11.25 -5.80 20.00
N TRP A 118 -11.93 -6.47 19.08
CA TRP A 118 -11.83 -6.23 17.63
C TRP A 118 -12.11 -4.78 17.21
N ASN A 119 -13.06 -4.11 17.86
CA ASN A 119 -13.44 -2.73 17.56
C ASN A 119 -12.59 -1.69 18.32
N GLU A 120 -11.61 -2.15 19.10
CA GLU A 120 -10.78 -1.29 19.93
C GLU A 120 -9.40 -1.11 19.30
N PHE A 121 -8.75 0.01 19.61
CA PHE A 121 -7.44 0.35 19.06
C PHE A 121 -6.35 0.33 20.13
N PHE A 122 -5.14 0.04 19.68
CA PHE A 122 -3.96 -0.09 20.53
C PHE A 122 -2.73 0.46 19.82
N TYR A 123 -1.76 0.96 20.59
CA TYR A 123 -0.40 1.06 20.08
C TYR A 123 0.18 -0.34 19.94
N TYR A 124 0.83 -0.64 18.82
CA TYR A 124 1.37 -1.99 18.59
C TYR A 124 2.42 -2.42 19.63
N THR A 125 3.05 -1.44 20.29
CA THR A 125 4.04 -1.62 21.36
C THR A 125 3.42 -1.90 22.73
N ASP A 126 2.11 -1.67 22.90
CA ASP A 126 1.40 -1.91 24.14
C ASP A 126 0.65 -3.25 24.09
N PRO A 127 0.61 -4.04 25.18
CA PRO A 127 -0.17 -5.27 25.20
C PRO A 127 -1.66 -5.03 24.93
N VAL A 128 -2.28 -5.87 24.10
CA VAL A 128 -3.72 -5.83 23.79
C VAL A 128 -4.54 -6.20 25.03
N LYS A 129 -4.96 -5.19 25.80
CA LYS A 129 -5.71 -5.31 27.06
C LYS A 129 -6.64 -4.11 27.23
N ARG A 130 -7.83 -4.30 27.82
CA ARG A 130 -8.82 -3.22 28.04
C ARG A 130 -8.27 -1.92 28.61
N ARG A 131 -7.30 -1.99 29.52
CA ARG A 131 -6.66 -0.81 30.15
C ARG A 131 -5.76 0.00 29.20
N ASN A 132 -5.39 -0.56 28.06
CA ASN A 132 -4.52 0.02 27.04
C ASN A 132 -5.29 0.45 25.78
N ILE A 133 -6.64 0.35 25.81
CA ILE A 133 -7.48 0.85 24.73
C ILE A 133 -7.23 2.34 24.58
N ILE A 134 -6.96 2.77 23.35
CA ILE A 134 -6.91 4.18 23.01
C ILE A 134 -8.31 4.62 22.53
N PRO A 135 -8.78 5.82 22.95
CA PRO A 135 -10.06 6.34 22.47
C PRO A 135 -10.08 6.42 20.94
N ALA A 136 -11.18 6.00 20.33
CA ALA A 136 -11.37 6.12 18.88
C ALA A 136 -11.52 7.58 18.42
N GLU A 137 -11.69 8.55 19.33
CA GLU A 137 -11.71 9.97 18.96
C GLU A 137 -10.40 10.38 18.27
N GLY A 138 -10.50 10.75 16.99
CA GLY A 138 -9.34 11.12 16.17
C GLY A 138 -8.64 9.94 15.48
N ILE A 139 -9.11 8.71 15.70
CA ILE A 139 -8.77 7.54 14.91
C ILE A 139 -9.99 7.27 14.03
N ASP A 140 -9.80 7.27 12.72
CA ASP A 140 -10.90 7.09 11.78
C ASP A 140 -11.73 5.84 12.13
N ASP A 141 -12.99 6.05 12.52
CA ASP A 141 -13.97 5.04 12.89
C ASP A 141 -14.76 4.53 11.67
N GLY A 142 -14.46 5.05 10.48
CA GLY A 142 -15.01 4.67 9.19
C GLY A 142 -13.94 4.21 8.18
N ILE A 143 -14.02 4.72 6.96
CA ILE A 143 -13.02 4.49 5.90
C ILE A 143 -11.73 5.17 6.35
N GLY A 144 -10.82 4.41 6.93
CA GLY A 144 -9.56 4.99 7.39
C GLY A 144 -8.79 5.67 6.27
N THR A 145 -7.97 6.64 6.66
CA THR A 145 -7.16 7.42 5.75
C THR A 145 -5.69 7.02 5.83
N GLY A 146 -5.00 7.13 4.69
CA GLY A 146 -3.56 6.97 4.60
C GLY A 146 -3.06 5.52 4.59
N PHE A 147 -1.76 5.41 4.36
CA PHE A 147 -1.04 4.15 4.20
C PHE A 147 -1.08 3.28 5.45
N ALA A 148 -1.02 3.85 6.66
CA ALA A 148 -1.05 3.03 7.87
C ALA A 148 -2.38 2.30 8.05
N TYR A 149 -3.50 2.90 7.60
CA TYR A 149 -4.79 2.22 7.55
C TYR A 149 -4.81 1.12 6.49
N ALA A 150 -4.48 1.46 5.23
CA ALA A 150 -4.47 0.51 4.13
C ALA A 150 -3.57 -0.70 4.43
N PHE A 151 -2.44 -0.48 5.08
CA PHE A 151 -1.52 -1.57 5.44
C PHE A 151 -2.07 -2.48 6.55
N SER A 152 -2.72 -1.91 7.57
CA SER A 152 -3.00 -2.64 8.82
C SER A 152 -4.43 -3.14 8.96
N SER A 153 -5.36 -2.60 8.16
CA SER A 153 -6.79 -2.92 8.26
C SER A 153 -7.38 -3.23 6.88
N PRO A 154 -6.83 -4.20 6.13
CA PRO A 154 -7.43 -4.61 4.86
C PRO A 154 -8.78 -5.31 5.05
N PRO A 155 -9.56 -5.51 3.97
CA PRO A 155 -10.83 -6.23 4.03
C PRO A 155 -10.73 -7.67 4.55
N TRP A 156 -11.89 -8.29 4.78
CA TRP A 156 -12.05 -9.75 4.94
C TRP A 156 -11.26 -10.45 6.06
N GLY A 157 -10.90 -9.73 7.13
CA GLY A 157 -10.26 -10.35 8.32
C GLY A 157 -8.90 -9.78 8.68
N GLY A 158 -8.35 -8.90 7.83
CA GLY A 158 -7.08 -8.22 8.12
C GLY A 158 -5.86 -9.03 7.68
N VAL A 159 -4.68 -8.57 8.09
CA VAL A 159 -3.40 -9.26 7.90
C VAL A 159 -3.28 -10.33 8.99
N ASP A 160 -2.94 -11.58 8.66
CA ASP A 160 -2.81 -12.70 9.61
C ASP A 160 -1.53 -12.61 10.45
N LEU A 161 -1.48 -11.58 11.29
CA LEU A 161 -0.39 -11.29 12.22
C LEU A 161 -0.96 -10.80 13.55
N SER A 162 -0.20 -11.03 14.64
CA SER A 162 -0.51 -10.33 15.88
C SER A 162 -0.27 -8.83 15.74
N ALA A 163 -0.90 -8.05 16.61
CA ALA A 163 -0.71 -6.60 16.73
C ALA A 163 0.78 -6.18 16.76
N GLU A 164 1.58 -6.90 17.55
CA GLU A 164 3.02 -6.64 17.69
C GLU A 164 3.78 -6.93 16.38
N GLU A 165 3.54 -8.10 15.78
CA GLU A 165 4.18 -8.51 14.52
C GLU A 165 3.84 -7.57 13.37
N LEU A 166 2.58 -7.16 13.25
CA LEU A 166 2.12 -6.22 12.23
C LEU A 166 2.79 -4.85 12.37
N GLY A 167 2.94 -4.34 13.59
CA GLY A 167 3.63 -3.09 13.85
C GLY A 167 5.13 -3.15 13.56
N ILE A 168 5.79 -4.26 13.93
CA ILE A 168 7.20 -4.50 13.59
C ILE A 168 7.38 -4.56 12.07
N LEU A 169 6.48 -5.26 11.37
CA LEU A 169 6.52 -5.36 9.91
C LEU A 169 6.32 -3.98 9.26
N PHE A 170 5.35 -3.20 9.73
CA PHE A 170 5.12 -1.84 9.25
C PHE A 170 6.37 -0.95 9.39
N ASP A 171 7.04 -0.98 10.54
CA ASP A 171 8.28 -0.23 10.76
C ASP A 171 9.40 -0.68 9.81
N GLN A 172 9.48 -1.98 9.50
CA GLN A 172 10.41 -2.49 8.50
C GLN A 172 10.07 -2.00 7.09
N PHE A 173 8.79 -1.90 6.74
CA PHE A 173 8.36 -1.32 5.47
C PHE A 173 8.74 0.16 5.36
N LEU A 174 8.48 0.96 6.40
CA LEU A 174 8.91 2.36 6.43
C LEU A 174 10.42 2.51 6.25
N LYS A 175 11.19 1.60 6.85
CA LYS A 175 12.66 1.64 6.84
C LYS A 175 13.30 1.13 5.55
N PHE A 176 12.79 0.05 4.96
CA PHE A 176 13.49 -0.71 3.91
C PHE A 176 12.77 -0.73 2.56
N ILE A 177 11.45 -0.52 2.54
CA ILE A 177 10.65 -0.46 1.31
C ILE A 177 10.45 1.00 0.93
N ILE A 178 9.82 1.77 1.82
CA ILE A 178 9.52 3.19 1.59
C ILE A 178 10.77 4.04 1.75
N CYS A 179 11.65 3.66 2.70
CA CYS A 179 12.88 4.37 3.03
C CYS A 179 12.62 5.87 3.24
N GLY A 180 11.57 6.22 4.01
CA GLY A 180 11.13 7.59 4.16
C GLY A 180 12.17 8.51 4.80
N SER A 181 12.29 9.75 4.29
CA SER A 181 13.05 10.82 4.95
C SER A 181 12.24 12.11 5.00
N THR A 182 12.66 13.08 5.81
CA THR A 182 12.02 14.40 5.88
C THR A 182 12.07 15.17 4.55
N ASN A 183 12.93 14.74 3.61
CA ASN A 183 13.07 15.34 2.29
C ASN A 183 12.32 14.55 1.20
N SER A 184 11.60 13.49 1.56
CA SER A 184 10.79 12.72 0.62
C SER A 184 9.71 13.58 -0.02
N ILE A 185 9.53 13.41 -1.34
CA ILE A 185 8.38 13.98 -2.04
C ILE A 185 7.33 12.89 -2.14
N ILE A 186 6.13 13.20 -1.65
CA ILE A 186 4.99 12.29 -1.62
C ILE A 186 3.88 12.85 -2.48
N TYR A 187 3.38 12.02 -3.39
CA TYR A 187 2.22 12.34 -4.19
C TYR A 187 1.12 11.32 -3.95
N GLU A 188 -0.09 11.83 -3.76
CA GLU A 188 -1.34 11.08 -3.88
C GLU A 188 -1.91 11.26 -5.29
N TRP A 189 -2.43 10.18 -5.85
CA TRP A 189 -2.89 10.13 -7.23
C TRP A 189 -4.38 9.85 -7.30
N PRO A 190 -5.08 10.42 -8.30
CA PRO A 190 -6.43 9.99 -8.64
C PRO A 190 -6.48 8.49 -8.96
N THR A 191 -7.59 7.85 -8.61
CA THR A 191 -7.79 6.40 -8.72
C THR A 191 -8.78 6.00 -9.83
N ASN A 192 -9.35 6.96 -10.55
CA ASN A 192 -10.45 6.77 -11.50
C ASN A 192 -10.01 6.47 -12.95
N TRP A 193 -8.93 5.71 -13.14
CA TRP A 193 -8.32 5.46 -14.46
C TRP A 193 -7.93 3.98 -14.70
N SER A 194 -8.17 3.11 -13.72
CA SER A 194 -7.97 1.66 -13.86
C SER A 194 -9.03 0.92 -13.05
N ASN A 195 -9.57 -0.18 -13.60
CA ASN A 195 -10.53 -1.02 -12.89
C ASN A 195 -9.93 -1.69 -11.64
N TYR A 196 -8.61 -1.86 -11.57
CA TYR A 196 -7.94 -2.32 -10.35
C TYR A 196 -8.16 -1.38 -9.17
N LEU A 197 -8.42 -0.10 -9.42
CA LEU A 197 -8.71 0.89 -8.38
C LEU A 197 -10.21 1.18 -8.25
N ASP A 198 -11.05 0.48 -9.01
CA ASP A 198 -12.51 0.58 -8.93
C ASP A 198 -12.99 -0.37 -7.85
N THR A 199 -13.14 0.14 -6.63
CA THR A 199 -13.55 -0.68 -5.48
C THR A 199 -15.06 -0.86 -5.48
N GLU A 200 -15.52 -2.08 -5.75
CA GLU A 200 -16.91 -2.48 -5.46
C GLU A 200 -17.20 -2.51 -3.94
N VAL A 201 -16.15 -2.55 -3.10
CA VAL A 201 -16.24 -2.55 -1.65
C VAL A 201 -16.01 -1.14 -1.10
N GLU A 202 -17.09 -0.35 -1.04
CA GLU A 202 -17.10 1.08 -0.70
C GLU A 202 -16.45 1.45 0.64
N TRP A 203 -16.27 0.50 1.57
CA TRP A 203 -15.87 0.81 2.95
C TRP A 203 -14.36 0.79 3.21
N TRP A 204 -13.54 0.16 2.35
CA TRP A 204 -12.08 0.19 2.52
C TRP A 204 -11.42 1.30 1.72
N GLY A 205 -11.94 1.56 0.52
CA GLY A 205 -11.45 2.60 -0.38
C GLY A 205 -10.30 2.15 -1.28
N SER A 206 -9.93 3.03 -2.22
CA SER A 206 -8.81 2.84 -3.15
C SER A 206 -7.74 3.88 -2.86
N PHE A 207 -6.50 3.44 -2.78
CA PHE A 207 -5.39 4.33 -2.51
C PHE A 207 -4.26 4.15 -3.52
N LEU A 208 -3.68 5.28 -3.90
CA LEU A 208 -2.54 5.30 -4.80
C LEU A 208 -1.58 6.42 -4.42
N TRP A 209 -0.37 6.03 -4.03
CA TRP A 209 0.69 6.96 -3.69
C TRP A 209 1.96 6.65 -4.47
N SER A 210 2.79 7.68 -4.58
CA SER A 210 4.18 7.51 -4.96
C SER A 210 5.07 8.35 -4.06
N LEU A 211 6.17 7.77 -3.61
CA LEU A 211 7.19 8.46 -2.83
C LEU A 211 8.54 8.38 -3.52
N SER A 212 9.30 9.46 -3.42
CA SER A 212 10.73 9.44 -3.73
C SER A 212 11.54 9.57 -2.44
N ASN A 213 12.68 8.88 -2.45
CA ASN A 213 13.73 9.14 -1.48
C ASN A 213 14.95 9.68 -2.23
N SER A 214 15.37 10.90 -1.85
CA SER A 214 16.54 11.58 -2.42
C SER A 214 17.83 10.78 -2.30
N ASP A 215 17.92 9.92 -1.28
CA ASP A 215 19.15 9.23 -0.94
C ASP A 215 19.31 7.92 -1.72
N SER A 216 18.21 7.34 -2.21
CA SER A 216 18.23 6.04 -2.91
C SER A 216 18.04 6.14 -4.43
N ASN A 217 17.70 7.31 -4.97
CA ASN A 217 17.33 7.46 -6.39
C ASN A 217 16.19 6.53 -6.82
N GLN A 218 15.27 6.27 -5.90
CA GLN A 218 14.14 5.37 -6.13
C GLN A 218 12.81 6.11 -5.97
N ILE A 219 11.84 5.66 -6.77
CA ILE A 219 10.43 5.97 -6.57
C ILE A 219 9.74 4.67 -6.17
N VAL A 220 8.99 4.73 -5.08
CA VAL A 220 8.12 3.65 -4.59
C VAL A 220 6.70 4.03 -4.94
N VAL A 221 6.02 3.17 -5.71
CA VAL A 221 4.58 3.28 -5.96
C VAL A 221 3.88 2.28 -5.05
N ILE A 222 2.83 2.75 -4.38
CA ILE A 222 2.03 1.99 -3.43
C ILE A 222 0.59 2.07 -3.90
N ALA A 223 0.00 0.91 -4.21
CA ALA A 223 -1.38 0.80 -4.63
C ALA A 223 -2.12 -0.14 -3.68
N ALA A 224 -3.31 0.27 -3.25
CA ALA A 224 -4.16 -0.52 -2.37
C ALA A 224 -5.60 -0.44 -2.91
N SER A 225 -6.15 -1.59 -3.29
CA SER A 225 -7.54 -1.74 -3.70
C SER A 225 -8.06 -3.13 -3.32
N THR A 226 -9.38 -3.25 -3.15
CA THR A 226 -10.06 -4.52 -2.83
C THR A 226 -10.32 -5.38 -4.05
N THR A 227 -9.90 -4.95 -5.24
CA THR A 227 -10.11 -5.68 -6.49
C THR A 227 -9.28 -6.97 -6.41
N GLY A 228 -9.99 -8.06 -6.11
CA GLY A 228 -9.49 -9.44 -6.05
C GLY A 228 -9.55 -10.07 -7.42
#